data_AF-A0A7C6V4U4-F1
#
_entry.id   AF-A0A7C6V4U4-F1
#
_cell.length_a   1.000
_cell.length_b   1.000
_cell.length_c   1.000
_cell.angle_alpha   90.00
_cell.angle_beta   90.00
_cell.angle_gamma   90.00
#
_symmetry.space_group_name_H-M   'P 1'
#
loop_
_entity.id
_entity.type
_entity.pdbx_description
1 polymer ?
#
loop_
_entity_poly.entity_id
_entity_poly.type
_entity_poly.pdbx_seq_one_letter_code
_entity_poly.pdbx_strand_id
1 'polypeptide(L)'
;MPYRCPQKQAEYLRKWRQKRQQERIKLGKHIARLLFSLYFSDNPCKYKGKVRHLLSLVFGRVLTPDEEAVLLNHFDFAPQRFLEALVVCWREGYRRDIDPLEFLQNILLSPVWETCPECGRPYPQVK
;
A
#
# COMPACT_ATOMS: atom_id res chain seq x y z
N MET A 1 5.48 13.33 -30.96
CA MET A 1 6.69 12.93 -31.72
C MET A 1 6.57 11.46 -32.15
N PRO A 2 6.34 11.14 -33.43
CA PRO A 2 6.44 9.76 -33.88
C PRO A 2 7.91 9.47 -34.23
N TYR A 3 8.47 8.43 -33.62
CA TYR A 3 9.81 7.96 -33.96
C TYR A 3 9.79 7.43 -35.40
N ARG A 4 10.55 8.04 -36.31
CA ARG A 4 10.63 7.64 -37.74
C ARG A 4 11.21 6.24 -37.98
N CYS A 5 11.71 5.58 -36.94
CA CYS A 5 12.33 4.25 -37.00
C CYS A 5 11.69 3.32 -35.94
N PRO A 6 10.92 2.30 -36.37
CA PRO A 6 10.28 1.35 -35.46
C PRO A 6 11.25 0.62 -34.53
N GLN A 7 12.47 0.34 -34.98
CA GLN A 7 13.51 -0.32 -34.17
C GLN A 7 13.97 0.56 -33.00
N LYS A 8 14.24 1.85 -33.25
CA LYS A 8 14.60 2.81 -32.20
C LYS A 8 13.46 3.04 -31.22
N GLN A 9 12.21 3.02 -31.69
CA GLN A 9 11.04 3.10 -30.82
C GLN A 9 10.91 1.86 -29.93
N ALA A 10 11.10 0.66 -30.47
CA ALA A 10 11.06 -0.58 -29.71
C ALA A 10 12.18 -0.64 -28.65
N GLU A 11 13.39 -0.21 -29.00
CA GLU A 11 14.51 -0.13 -28.06
C GLU A 11 14.26 0.88 -26.93
N TYR A 12 13.74 2.07 -27.28
CA TYR A 12 13.33 3.08 -26.30
C TYR A 12 12.27 2.51 -25.35
N LEU A 13 11.23 1.85 -25.87
CA LEU A 13 10.18 1.26 -25.05
C LEU A 13 10.72 0.14 -24.14
N ARG A 14 11.66 -0.68 -24.60
CA ARG A 14 12.34 -1.68 -23.76
C ARG A 14 13.09 -1.03 -22.60
N LYS A 15 13.93 -0.02 -22.89
CA LYS A 15 14.68 0.73 -21.87
C LYS A 15 13.75 1.44 -20.89
N TRP A 16 12.68 2.05 -21.38
CA TRP A 16 11.67 2.72 -20.57
C TRP A 16 10.95 1.75 -19.61
N ARG A 17 10.51 0.58 -20.12
CA ARG A 17 9.88 -0.47 -19.30
C ARG A 17 10.84 -0.98 -18.22
N GLN A 18 12.09 -1.26 -18.60
CA GLN A 18 13.12 -1.74 -17.67
C GLN A 18 13.41 -0.71 -16.56
N LYS A 19 13.55 0.57 -16.92
CA LYS A 19 13.75 1.67 -15.96
C LYS A 19 12.59 1.74 -14.96
N ARG A 20 11.34 1.74 -15.45
CA ARG A 20 10.16 1.74 -14.58
C ARG A 20 10.09 0.51 -13.68
N GLN A 21 10.42 -0.67 -14.20
CA GLN A 21 10.46 -1.89 -13.38
C GLN A 21 11.48 -1.78 -12.25
N GLN A 22 12.67 -1.24 -12.51
CA GLN A 22 13.68 -1.01 -11.47
C GLN A 22 13.22 0.02 -10.43
N GLU A 23 12.61 1.13 -10.85
CA GLU A 23 12.03 2.13 -9.94
C GLU A 23 10.95 1.52 -9.03
N ARG A 24 10.07 0.68 -9.60
CA ARG A 24 9.05 -0.06 -8.86
C ARG A 24 9.64 -1.03 -7.84
N ILE A 25 10.70 -1.76 -8.19
CA ILE A 25 11.40 -2.65 -7.26
C ILE A 25 12.04 -1.86 -6.13
N LYS A 26 12.68 -0.72 -6.44
CA LYS A 26 13.28 0.16 -5.42
C LYS A 26 12.23 0.70 -4.45
N LEU A 27 11.10 1.18 -4.99
CA LEU A 27 9.97 1.67 -4.21
C LEU A 27 9.42 0.57 -3.29
N GLY A 28 9.23 -0.64 -3.83
CA GLY A 28 8.71 -1.76 -3.04
C GLY A 28 9.64 -2.21 -1.91
N LYS A 29 10.95 -2.21 -2.14
CA LYS A 29 11.95 -2.46 -1.08
C LYS A 29 11.87 -1.39 0.02
N HIS A 30 11.64 -0.14 -0.35
CA HIS A 30 11.51 0.97 0.59
C HIS A 30 10.24 0.85 1.44
N ILE A 31 9.09 0.60 0.81
CA ILE A 31 7.80 0.37 1.48
C ILE A 31 7.92 -0.81 2.46
N ALA A 32 8.48 -1.94 2.02
CA ALA A 32 8.69 -3.11 2.87
C ALA A 32 9.54 -2.77 4.11
N ARG A 33 10.65 -2.05 3.95
CA ARG A 33 11.50 -1.64 5.09
C ARG A 33 10.75 -0.77 6.10
N LEU A 34 9.90 0.15 5.64
CA LEU A 34 9.07 0.97 6.52
C LEU A 34 8.04 0.13 7.27
N LEU A 35 7.34 -0.76 6.55
CA LEU A 35 6.37 -1.68 7.13
C LEU A 35 7.01 -2.58 8.19
N PHE A 36 8.15 -3.22 7.89
CA PHE A 36 8.88 -4.04 8.86
C PHE A 36 9.31 -3.22 10.09
N SER A 37 9.85 -2.01 9.88
CA SER A 37 10.26 -1.14 10.99
C SER A 37 9.09 -0.72 11.89
N LEU A 38 7.88 -0.59 11.34
CA LEU A 38 6.69 -0.20 12.09
C LEU A 38 6.03 -1.40 12.76
N TYR A 39 5.90 -2.52 12.04
CA TYR A 39 5.20 -3.72 12.51
C TYR A 39 5.90 -4.39 13.70
N PHE A 40 7.24 -4.41 13.69
CA PHE A 40 8.06 -4.99 14.76
C PHE A 40 8.50 -3.98 15.83
N SER A 41 7.93 -2.77 15.83
CA SER A 41 8.20 -1.77 16.86
C SER A 41 7.33 -2.01 18.09
N ASP A 42 7.93 -1.95 19.29
CA ASP A 42 7.19 -2.01 20.56
C ASP A 42 6.19 -0.85 20.73
N ASN A 43 6.46 0.29 20.08
CA ASN A 43 5.56 1.42 20.06
C ASN A 43 5.55 2.07 18.65
N PRO A 44 4.70 1.58 17.74
CA PRO A 44 4.63 2.08 16.37
C PRO A 44 4.09 3.52 16.31
N CYS A 45 3.29 3.94 17.29
CA CYS A 45 2.71 5.28 17.39
C CYS A 45 3.76 6.39 17.59
N LYS A 46 4.98 6.06 18.06
CA LYS A 46 6.10 7.02 18.10
C LYS A 46 6.63 7.42 16.71
N TYR A 47 6.28 6.66 15.67
CA TYR A 47 6.82 6.81 14.33
C TYR A 47 5.80 7.38 13.32
N LYS A 48 4.90 8.28 13.76
CA LYS A 48 3.88 8.90 12.88
C LYS A 48 4.44 9.48 11.59
N GLY A 49 5.64 10.08 11.62
CA GLY A 49 6.30 10.57 10.40
C GLY A 49 6.60 9.45 9.38
N LYS A 50 7.01 8.27 9.84
CA LYS A 50 7.22 7.11 8.96
C LYS A 50 5.88 6.57 8.41
N VAL A 51 4.82 6.60 9.22
CA VAL A 51 3.48 6.18 8.82
C VAL A 51 2.94 7.11 7.73
N ARG A 52 3.04 8.43 7.92
CA ARG A 52 2.68 9.42 6.88
C ARG A 52 3.38 9.15 5.56
N HIS A 53 4.70 8.97 5.62
CA HIS A 53 5.50 8.64 4.43
C HIS A 53 5.05 7.33 3.79
N LEU A 54 4.77 6.30 4.60
CA LEU A 54 4.26 5.02 4.12
C LEU A 54 2.91 5.18 3.40
N LEU A 55 1.98 5.99 3.94
CA LEU A 55 0.68 6.22 3.32
C LEU A 55 0.82 6.80 1.90
N SER A 56 1.60 7.87 1.73
CA SER A 56 1.80 8.45 0.40
C SER A 56 2.41 7.48 -0.60
N LEU A 57 3.27 6.56 -0.14
CA LEU A 57 3.87 5.54 -1.00
C LEU A 57 2.90 4.42 -1.38
N VAL A 58 2.05 3.99 -0.44
CA VAL A 58 1.06 2.94 -0.68
C VAL A 58 -0.06 3.43 -1.61
N PHE A 59 -0.56 4.64 -1.39
CA PHE A 59 -1.60 5.25 -2.23
C PHE A 59 -1.04 5.84 -3.53
N GLY A 60 0.27 5.95 -3.68
CA GLY A 60 0.90 6.49 -4.89
C GLY A 60 0.62 7.98 -5.15
N ARG A 61 0.03 8.69 -4.18
CA ARG A 61 -0.34 10.09 -4.25
C ARG A 61 -0.14 10.80 -2.92
N VAL A 62 -0.11 12.13 -2.97
CA VAL A 62 -0.20 12.96 -1.77
C VAL A 62 -1.64 12.91 -1.26
N LEU A 63 -1.80 12.63 0.03
CA LEU A 63 -3.09 12.65 0.70
C LEU A 63 -3.43 14.07 1.13
N THR A 64 -4.71 14.40 1.17
CA THR A 64 -5.14 15.66 1.78
C THR A 64 -4.94 15.59 3.30
N PRO A 65 -4.82 16.74 3.99
CA PRO A 65 -4.69 16.75 5.45
C PRO A 65 -5.81 15.99 6.17
N ASP A 66 -7.04 16.05 5.65
CA ASP A 66 -8.20 15.37 6.22
C ASP A 66 -8.14 13.86 6.03
N GLU A 67 -7.80 13.39 4.82
CA GLU A 67 -7.59 11.97 4.53
C GLU A 67 -6.50 11.39 5.44
N GLU A 68 -5.39 12.11 5.55
CA GLU A 68 -4.26 11.69 6.38
C GLU A 68 -4.64 11.64 7.86
N ALA A 69 -5.37 12.65 8.36
CA ALA A 69 -5.81 12.69 9.75
C ALA A 69 -6.73 11.50 10.09
N VAL A 70 -7.68 11.17 9.22
CA VAL A 70 -8.59 10.02 9.42
C VAL A 70 -7.82 8.71 9.46
N LEU A 71 -6.88 8.51 8.52
CA LEU A 71 -6.04 7.30 8.46
C LEU A 71 -5.12 7.18 9.68
N LEU A 72 -4.51 8.29 10.11
CA LEU A 72 -3.63 8.31 11.29
C LEU A 72 -4.41 8.04 12.58
N ASN A 73 -5.64 8.55 12.70
CA ASN A 73 -6.50 8.23 13.84
C ASN A 73 -6.73 6.71 13.93
N HIS A 74 -7.03 6.05 12.81
CA HIS A 74 -7.22 4.59 12.79
C HIS A 74 -5.94 3.83 13.16
N PHE A 75 -4.78 4.32 12.71
CA PHE A 75 -3.50 3.77 13.11
C PHE A 75 -3.24 3.90 14.62
N ASP A 76 -3.61 5.03 15.23
CA ASP A 76 -3.45 5.24 16.67
C ASP A 76 -4.30 4.26 17.50
N PHE A 77 -5.49 3.88 17.01
CA PHE A 77 -6.37 2.92 17.69
C PHE A 77 -5.95 1.46 17.49
N ALA A 78 -5.53 1.08 16.28
CA ALA A 78 -5.27 -0.32 15.92
C ALA A 78 -4.07 -0.47 14.98
N PRO A 79 -2.84 -0.20 15.45
CA PRO A 79 -1.67 -0.05 14.59
C PRO A 79 -1.30 -1.33 13.81
N GLN A 80 -1.41 -2.52 14.44
CA GLN A 80 -1.10 -3.78 13.76
C GLN A 80 -2.07 -4.10 12.62
N ARG A 81 -3.38 -4.07 12.91
CA ARG A 81 -4.43 -4.26 11.89
C ARG A 81 -4.31 -3.24 10.77
N PHE A 82 -3.97 -2.00 11.11
CA PHE A 82 -3.76 -0.94 10.13
C PHE A 82 -2.60 -1.24 9.18
N LEU A 83 -1.47 -1.69 9.73
CA LEU A 83 -0.30 -2.06 8.93
C LEU A 83 -0.55 -3.29 8.05
N GLU A 84 -1.27 -4.30 8.56
CA GLU A 84 -1.67 -5.48 7.80
C GLU A 84 -2.60 -5.11 6.63
N ALA A 85 -3.61 -4.28 6.90
CA ALA A 85 -4.47 -3.74 5.86
C ALA A 85 -3.68 -2.96 4.81
N LEU A 86 -2.70 -2.15 5.22
CA LEU A 86 -1.84 -1.41 4.29
C LEU A 86 -1.01 -2.34 3.40
N VAL A 87 -0.56 -3.49 3.91
CA VAL A 87 0.12 -4.51 3.08
C VAL A 87 -0.81 -5.03 2.00
N VAL A 88 -2.07 -5.35 2.36
CA VAL A 88 -3.09 -5.80 1.41
C VAL A 88 -3.37 -4.71 0.36
N CYS A 89 -3.58 -3.48 0.81
CA CYS A 89 -3.78 -2.31 -0.05
C CYS A 89 -2.61 -2.12 -1.03
N TRP A 90 -1.38 -2.18 -0.53
CA TRP A 90 -0.19 -2.05 -1.39
C TRP A 90 -0.07 -3.17 -2.42
N ARG A 91 -0.36 -4.41 -2.02
CA ARG A 91 -0.28 -5.58 -2.89
C ARG A 91 -1.32 -5.55 -4.01
N GLU A 92 -2.55 -5.20 -3.67
CA GLU A 92 -3.68 -5.20 -4.62
C GLU A 92 -3.79 -3.88 -5.41
N GLY A 93 -3.31 -2.76 -4.83
CA GLY A 93 -3.32 -1.43 -5.43
C GLY A 93 -2.35 -1.25 -6.60
N TYR A 94 -1.46 -2.21 -6.85
CA TYR A 94 -0.61 -2.15 -8.03
C TYR A 94 -1.39 -2.22 -9.36
N ARG A 95 -2.67 -2.59 -9.31
CA ARG A 95 -3.58 -2.69 -10.48
C ARG A 95 -4.56 -1.52 -10.61
N ARG A 96 -4.76 -0.69 -9.57
CA ARG A 96 -5.79 0.35 -9.50
C ARG A 96 -5.35 1.49 -8.57
N ASP A 97 -5.70 2.73 -8.89
CA ASP A 97 -5.64 3.81 -7.91
C ASP A 97 -6.67 3.50 -6.80
N ILE A 98 -6.21 3.06 -5.63
CA ILE A 98 -7.07 2.76 -4.48
C ILE A 98 -7.37 4.07 -3.76
N ASP A 99 -8.64 4.29 -3.45
CA ASP A 99 -9.05 5.44 -2.67
C ASP A 99 -8.92 5.19 -1.15
N PRO A 100 -8.48 6.17 -0.33
CA PRO A 100 -8.45 6.06 1.12
C PRO A 100 -9.79 5.67 1.75
N LEU A 101 -10.91 6.11 1.18
CA LEU A 101 -12.24 5.72 1.67
C LEU A 101 -12.52 4.25 1.37
N GLU A 102 -12.13 3.76 0.20
CA GLU A 102 -12.24 2.34 -0.17
C GLU A 102 -11.38 1.47 0.77
N PHE A 103 -10.16 1.93 1.09
CA PHE A 103 -9.29 1.28 2.07
C PHE A 103 -9.93 1.20 3.46
N LEU A 104 -10.51 2.31 3.94
CA LEU A 104 -11.20 2.36 5.23
C LEU A 104 -12.41 1.41 5.25
N GLN A 105 -13.31 1.52 4.27
CA GLN A 105 -14.57 0.77 4.25
C GLN A 105 -14.36 -0.73 4.02
N ASN A 106 -13.49 -1.12 3.09
CA ASN A 106 -13.42 -2.51 2.65
C ASN A 106 -12.35 -3.34 3.37
N ILE A 107 -11.27 -2.71 3.83
CA ILE A 107 -10.11 -3.42 4.37
C ILE A 107 -9.97 -3.20 5.87
N LEU A 108 -10.10 -1.96 6.37
CA LEU A 108 -9.98 -1.66 7.80
C LEU A 108 -11.26 -1.90 8.60
N LEU A 109 -12.41 -1.55 8.03
CA LEU A 109 -13.73 -1.65 8.67
C LEU A 109 -14.51 -2.91 8.26
N SER A 110 -13.90 -3.75 7.41
CA SER A 110 -14.45 -5.06 7.09
C SER A 110 -14.66 -5.85 8.39
N PRO A 111 -15.84 -6.50 8.58
CA PRO A 111 -16.07 -7.32 9.76
C PRO A 111 -14.93 -8.33 9.90
N VAL A 112 -14.48 -8.54 11.15
CA VAL A 112 -13.32 -9.38 11.48
C VAL A 112 -13.37 -10.65 10.63
N TRP A 113 -12.46 -10.72 9.65
CA TRP A 113 -12.37 -11.89 8.79
C TRP A 113 -11.87 -13.02 9.69
N GLU A 114 -12.73 -13.99 9.96
CA GLU A 114 -12.28 -15.21 10.62
C GLU A 114 -11.44 -15.98 9.60
N THR A 115 -10.30 -16.46 10.05
CA THR A 115 -9.48 -17.37 9.26
C THR A 115 -10.07 -18.75 9.43
N CYS A 116 -10.45 -19.39 8.32
CA CYS A 116 -10.90 -20.77 8.34
C CYS A 116 -9.81 -21.65 8.99
N PRO A 117 -10.11 -22.38 10.09
CA PRO A 117 -9.10 -23.15 10.80
C PRO A 117 -8.53 -24.31 9.98
N GLU A 118 -9.21 -24.73 8.92
CA GLU A 118 -8.78 -25.83 8.05
C GLU A 118 -7.89 -25.37 6.88
N CYS A 119 -8.17 -24.19 6.30
CA CYS A 119 -7.50 -23.75 5.07
C CYS A 119 -6.83 -22.37 5.16
N GLY A 120 -6.96 -21.67 6.29
CA GLY A 120 -6.38 -20.35 6.55
C GLY A 120 -6.95 -19.24 5.67
N ARG A 121 -8.01 -19.49 4.90
CA ARG A 121 -8.64 -18.45 4.06
C ARG A 121 -9.54 -17.56 4.91
N PRO A 122 -9.44 -16.23 4.75
CA PRO A 122 -10.32 -15.30 5.43
C PRO A 122 -11.74 -15.42 4.86
N TYR A 123 -12.77 -15.51 5.71
CA TYR A 123 -14.18 -15.38 5.33
C TYR A 123 -14.88 -14.29 6.16
N PRO A 124 -15.88 -13.58 5.60
CA PRO A 124 -16.61 -12.55 6.33
C PRO A 124 -17.55 -13.19 7.37
N GLN A 125 -17.54 -12.70 8.61
CA GLN A 125 -18.58 -13.03 9.58
C GLN A 125 -19.92 -12.49 9.08
N VAL A 126 -20.83 -13.38 8.71
CA VAL A 126 -22.24 -13.03 8.49
C VAL A 126 -22.91 -13.04 9.86
N LYS A 127 -23.33 -11.87 10.35
CA LYS A 127 -24.25 -11.79 11.50
C LYS A 127 -25.65 -12.17 11.10
#